data_AF-A0A5E6NLD9-F1
#
_entry.id   AF-A0A5E6NLD9-F1
#
_cell.length_a   1.000
_cell.length_b   1.000
_cell.length_c   1.000
_cell.angle_alpha   90.00
_cell.angle_beta   90.00
_cell.angle_gamma   90.00
#
_symmetry.space_group_name_H-M   'P 1'
#
loop_
_entity.id
_entity.type
_entity.pdbx_description
1 polymer ?
#
loop_
_entity_poly.entity_id
_entity_poly.type
_entity_poly.pdbx_seq_one_letter_code
_entity_poly.pdbx_strand_id
1 'polypeptide(L)'
;MTGPSSIAYTQTTEKTITVTVTKNPDNGEHVPTFRITTANVSTPENTDKVIKLTVNKNGFNELIFGRRKFTMSGKDVNKFTISDEDLKSKLTFKATAFEAGSDNTYSVNIKAEFRFMTGPSSVAYTQTTEKTITVTVTKILTMGSMYQHFILPRLMFLRLKTQKGDYACH
;
A
#
# COMPACT_ATOMS: atom_id res chain seq x y z
N MET A 1 -48.29 2.15 22.02
CA MET A 1 -47.51 2.34 20.77
C MET A 1 -46.04 2.17 21.13
N THR A 2 -45.43 1.04 20.75
CA THR A 2 -44.02 0.71 21.01
C THR A 2 -43.16 1.18 19.84
N GLY A 3 -42.17 2.04 20.11
CA GLY A 3 -41.25 2.58 19.09
C GLY A 3 -40.29 1.52 18.53
N PRO A 4 -39.70 1.74 17.33
CA PRO A 4 -38.83 0.75 16.71
C PRO A 4 -37.53 0.59 17.50
N SER A 5 -37.22 -0.65 17.85
CA SER A 5 -35.94 -1.05 18.43
C SER A 5 -34.88 -1.09 17.31
N SER A 6 -33.80 -0.31 17.45
CA SER A 6 -32.68 -0.34 16.51
C SER A 6 -31.73 -1.48 16.86
N ILE A 7 -31.67 -2.48 15.99
CA ILE A 7 -30.71 -3.60 16.08
C ILE A 7 -29.40 -3.14 15.44
N ALA A 8 -28.31 -3.16 16.21
CA ALA A 8 -26.98 -2.86 15.71
C ALA A 8 -26.37 -4.13 15.08
N TYR A 9 -25.99 -4.07 13.81
CA TYR A 9 -25.29 -5.17 13.13
C TYR A 9 -23.77 -4.95 13.21
N THR A 10 -23.05 -5.89 13.81
CA THR A 10 -21.59 -5.91 13.76
C THR A 10 -21.14 -6.67 12.51
N GLN A 11 -20.56 -5.95 11.55
CA GLN A 11 -19.95 -6.54 10.36
C GLN A 11 -18.53 -7.01 10.70
N THR A 12 -18.26 -8.30 10.56
CA THR A 12 -16.94 -8.90 10.80
C THR A 12 -16.31 -9.26 9.47
N THR A 13 -15.07 -8.85 9.25
CA THR A 13 -14.30 -9.21 8.05
C THR A 13 -13.35 -10.36 8.39
N GLU A 14 -13.53 -11.51 7.74
CA GLU A 14 -12.62 -12.63 7.86
C GLU A 14 -11.41 -12.44 6.94
N LYS A 15 -10.21 -12.67 7.46
CA LYS A 15 -8.96 -12.63 6.70
C LYS A 15 -8.28 -13.98 6.79
N THR A 16 -8.22 -14.68 5.67
CA THR A 16 -7.54 -15.98 5.59
C THR A 16 -6.03 -15.78 5.52
N ILE A 17 -5.29 -16.44 6.42
CA ILE A 17 -3.83 -16.51 6.38
C ILE A 17 -3.43 -17.88 5.83
N THR A 18 -2.82 -17.91 4.65
CA THR A 18 -2.25 -19.14 4.08
C THR A 18 -0.85 -19.36 4.66
N VAL A 19 -0.66 -20.48 5.36
CA VAL A 19 0.63 -20.90 5.92
C VAL A 19 1.18 -22.02 5.07
N THR A 20 2.32 -21.77 4.41
CA THR A 20 3.03 -22.80 3.65
C THR A 20 4.18 -23.34 4.50
N VAL A 21 4.14 -24.63 4.83
CA VAL A 21 5.25 -25.33 5.51
C VAL A 21 6.14 -25.95 4.46
N THR A 22 7.36 -25.45 4.31
CA THR A 22 8.38 -26.06 3.45
C THR A 22 9.11 -27.14 4.26
N LYS A 23 9.18 -28.38 3.77
CA LYS A 23 10.05 -29.42 4.36
C LYS A 23 11.49 -28.90 4.39
N ASN A 24 12.13 -28.93 5.55
CA ASN A 24 13.58 -28.78 5.63
C ASN A 24 14.24 -29.98 4.91
N PRO A 25 15.34 -29.78 4.17
CA PRO A 25 16.14 -30.90 3.71
C PRO A 25 16.67 -31.66 4.94
N ASP A 26 16.60 -32.99 4.90
CA ASP A 26 16.85 -33.92 6.01
C ASP A 26 18.33 -33.98 6.48
N ASN A 27 19.08 -32.87 6.37
CA ASN A 27 20.51 -32.77 6.70
C ASN A 27 20.89 -31.54 7.56
N GLY A 28 19.96 -30.94 8.29
CA GLY A 28 20.27 -30.04 9.41
C GLY A 28 20.81 -28.64 9.06
N GLU A 29 21.06 -28.34 7.79
CA GLU A 29 21.37 -26.97 7.35
C GLU A 29 20.10 -26.36 6.74
N HIS A 30 19.40 -25.54 7.52
CA HIS A 30 18.29 -24.74 7.00
C HIS A 30 18.85 -23.70 6.03
N VAL A 31 18.95 -24.03 4.76
CA VAL A 31 19.20 -23.05 3.71
C VAL A 31 17.89 -22.27 3.54
N PRO A 32 17.80 -20.99 3.96
CA PRO A 32 16.56 -20.26 3.87
C PRO A 32 16.17 -20.11 2.40
N THR A 33 14.97 -20.59 2.04
CA THR A 33 14.40 -20.48 0.70
C THR A 33 14.39 -19.03 0.25
N PHE A 34 14.86 -18.75 -0.97
CA PHE A 34 14.86 -17.41 -1.55
C PHE A 34 13.43 -16.84 -1.62
N ARG A 35 13.23 -15.64 -1.07
CA ARG A 35 11.91 -14.98 -1.00
C ARG A 35 12.04 -13.46 -1.09
N ILE A 36 11.03 -12.83 -1.67
CA ILE A 36 10.84 -11.37 -1.60
C ILE A 36 10.27 -11.01 -0.22
N THR A 37 10.96 -10.13 0.49
CA THR A 37 10.58 -9.66 1.83
C THR A 37 9.88 -8.30 1.82
N THR A 38 9.79 -7.64 0.66
CA THR A 38 9.10 -6.35 0.53
C THR A 38 7.67 -6.42 1.05
N ALA A 39 7.29 -5.47 1.90
CA ALA A 39 5.94 -5.39 2.45
C ALA A 39 4.98 -4.68 1.48
N ASN A 40 3.68 -4.88 1.71
CA ASN A 40 2.66 -4.02 1.14
C ASN A 40 2.75 -2.63 1.79
N VAL A 41 2.32 -1.60 1.08
CA VAL A 41 2.48 -0.21 1.52
C VAL A 41 1.22 0.61 1.26
N SER A 42 1.17 1.79 1.86
CA SER A 42 0.21 2.83 1.51
C SER A 42 0.91 4.13 1.11
N THR A 43 0.19 4.94 0.36
CA THR A 43 0.63 6.29 -0.03
C THR A 43 -0.56 7.24 -0.10
N PRO A 44 -0.38 8.52 0.25
CA PRO A 44 -1.40 9.53 -0.03
C PRO A 44 -1.72 9.61 -1.51
N GLU A 45 -2.96 9.97 -1.84
CA GLU A 45 -3.36 10.29 -3.21
C GLU A 45 -2.43 11.31 -3.86
N ASN A 46 -2.28 11.20 -5.18
CA ASN A 46 -1.43 12.08 -5.99
C ASN A 46 0.05 12.17 -5.54
N THR A 47 0.50 11.27 -4.67
CA THR A 47 1.89 11.22 -4.16
C THR A 47 2.53 9.90 -4.54
N ASP A 48 3.47 9.95 -5.47
CA ASP A 48 4.24 8.79 -5.90
C ASP A 48 4.94 8.11 -4.71
N LYS A 49 4.97 6.78 -4.75
CA LYS A 49 5.60 5.97 -3.70
C LYS A 49 6.79 5.22 -4.24
N VAL A 50 7.97 5.50 -3.70
CA VAL A 50 9.17 4.70 -3.94
C VAL A 50 9.26 3.60 -2.89
N ILE A 51 9.35 2.35 -3.34
CA ILE A 51 9.36 1.13 -2.52
C ILE A 51 10.68 0.40 -2.79
N LYS A 52 11.49 0.20 -1.75
CA LYS A 52 12.71 -0.61 -1.87
C LYS A 52 12.33 -2.09 -2.03
N LEU A 53 12.81 -2.72 -3.10
CA LEU A 53 12.65 -4.16 -3.26
C LEU A 53 13.70 -4.88 -2.42
N THR A 54 13.26 -5.84 -1.61
CA THR A 54 14.13 -6.59 -0.69
C THR A 54 13.87 -8.08 -0.80
N VAL A 55 14.94 -8.85 -0.60
CA VAL A 55 14.95 -10.31 -0.53
C VAL A 55 15.66 -10.75 0.73
N ASN A 56 15.47 -12.00 1.14
CA ASN A 56 16.13 -12.58 2.32
C ASN A 56 17.58 -13.03 2.09
N LYS A 57 18.13 -12.88 0.88
CA LYS A 57 19.51 -13.27 0.51
C LYS A 57 20.38 -12.03 0.32
N ASN A 58 21.03 -11.58 1.41
CA ASN A 58 21.88 -10.38 1.47
C ASN A 58 23.21 -10.60 2.23
N GLY A 59 23.69 -11.85 2.36
CA GLY A 59 24.98 -12.18 2.98
C GLY A 59 26.18 -11.84 2.09
N PHE A 60 27.39 -11.81 2.67
CA PHE A 60 28.61 -11.34 1.99
C PHE A 60 28.87 -11.99 0.62
N ASN A 61 28.76 -13.33 0.54
CA ASN A 61 28.93 -14.05 -0.73
C ASN A 61 27.84 -13.70 -1.76
N GLU A 62 26.62 -13.42 -1.30
CA GLU A 62 25.49 -13.05 -2.16
C GLU A 62 25.63 -11.60 -2.66
N LEU A 63 26.31 -10.72 -1.90
CA LEU A 63 26.61 -9.35 -2.35
C LEU A 63 27.72 -9.30 -3.40
N ILE A 64 28.68 -10.22 -3.33
CA ILE A 64 29.85 -10.23 -4.23
C ILE A 64 29.58 -11.07 -5.49
N PHE A 65 28.99 -12.25 -5.29
CA PHE A 65 28.78 -13.24 -6.34
C PHE A 65 27.32 -13.36 -6.76
N GLY A 66 26.39 -12.75 -6.04
CA GLY A 66 24.97 -12.75 -6.40
C GLY A 66 24.63 -11.61 -7.34
N ARG A 67 23.87 -11.92 -8.38
CA ARG A 67 23.22 -10.95 -9.25
C ARG A 67 21.72 -11.08 -9.10
N ARG A 68 21.03 -9.97 -8.83
CA ARG A 68 19.56 -9.96 -8.79
C ARG A 68 18.98 -9.19 -9.94
N LYS A 69 17.85 -9.70 -10.40
CA LYS A 69 17.00 -9.07 -11.40
C LYS A 69 15.57 -9.15 -10.92
N PHE A 70 14.86 -8.05 -11.09
CA PHE A 70 13.45 -7.98 -10.78
C PHE A 70 12.65 -7.70 -12.06
N THR A 71 11.54 -8.40 -12.22
CA THR A 71 10.59 -8.16 -13.30
C THR A 71 9.17 -8.04 -12.75
N MET A 72 8.31 -7.38 -13.51
CA MET A 72 6.94 -7.06 -13.09
C MET A 72 5.92 -7.61 -14.07
N SER A 73 4.78 -8.02 -13.54
CA SER A 73 3.59 -8.40 -14.31
C SER A 73 2.32 -8.11 -13.51
N GLY A 74 1.17 -8.27 -14.16
CA GLY A 74 -0.15 -8.09 -13.53
C GLY A 74 -0.95 -6.94 -14.14
N LYS A 75 -2.19 -6.80 -13.64
CA LYS A 75 -3.20 -5.87 -14.17
C LYS A 75 -2.75 -4.41 -14.10
N ASP A 76 -2.18 -4.00 -12.96
CA ASP A 76 -1.87 -2.59 -12.69
C ASP A 76 -0.41 -2.24 -13.03
N VAL A 77 0.32 -3.11 -13.74
CA VAL A 77 1.77 -2.96 -13.99
C VAL A 77 2.14 -1.62 -14.65
N ASN A 78 1.23 -1.04 -15.43
CA ASN A 78 1.40 0.26 -16.07
C ASN A 78 1.47 1.45 -15.09
N LYS A 79 1.06 1.25 -13.83
CA LYS A 79 1.17 2.24 -12.74
C LYS A 79 2.48 2.13 -11.97
N PHE A 80 3.30 1.13 -12.29
CA PHE A 80 4.56 0.86 -11.63
C PHE A 80 5.73 1.02 -12.59
N THR A 81 6.85 1.52 -12.07
CA THR A 81 8.13 1.49 -12.76
C THR A 81 9.17 0.82 -11.88
N ILE A 82 10.12 0.13 -12.50
CA ILE A 82 11.22 -0.51 -11.79
C ILE A 82 12.53 0.11 -12.24
N SER A 83 13.34 0.55 -11.28
CA SER A 83 14.74 0.87 -11.52
C SER A 83 15.56 -0.32 -11.06
N ASP A 84 16.12 -1.08 -12.00
CA ASP A 84 16.88 -2.29 -11.68
C ASP A 84 18.36 -1.96 -11.47
N GLU A 85 18.76 -1.91 -10.21
CA GLU A 85 20.14 -1.67 -9.78
C GLU A 85 20.53 -2.69 -8.71
N ASP A 86 20.22 -3.97 -8.92
CA ASP A 86 20.54 -5.12 -8.05
C ASP A 86 20.26 -4.87 -6.55
N LEU A 87 21.19 -4.27 -5.80
CA LEU A 87 21.07 -3.90 -4.36
C LEU A 87 20.20 -2.69 -4.08
N LYS A 88 19.97 -1.88 -5.10
CA LYS A 88 19.22 -0.63 -5.01
C LYS A 88 17.92 -0.69 -5.81
N SER A 89 17.49 -1.88 -6.23
CA SER A 89 16.27 -2.01 -7.02
C SER A 89 15.08 -1.42 -6.27
N LYS A 90 14.39 -0.50 -6.95
CA LYS A 90 13.24 0.24 -6.43
C LYS A 90 12.05 0.03 -7.35
N LEU A 91 10.90 -0.09 -6.73
CA LEU A 91 9.60 -0.09 -7.37
C LEU A 91 8.95 1.27 -7.08
N THR A 92 8.67 2.05 -8.10
CA THR A 92 7.96 3.32 -7.96
C THR A 92 6.53 3.15 -8.42
N PHE A 93 5.58 3.50 -7.56
CA PHE A 93 4.15 3.51 -7.86
C PHE A 93 3.69 4.95 -8.10
N LYS A 94 3.00 5.18 -9.22
CA LYS A 94 2.40 6.48 -9.55
C LYS A 94 0.99 6.56 -8.98
N ALA A 95 0.83 7.29 -7.89
CA ALA A 95 -0.46 7.41 -7.22
C ALA A 95 -1.42 8.31 -8.01
N THR A 96 -2.68 7.93 -8.02
CA THR A 96 -3.77 8.74 -8.60
C THR A 96 -4.59 9.41 -7.49
N ALA A 97 -5.56 10.24 -7.88
CA ALA A 97 -6.55 10.79 -6.96
C ALA A 97 -7.33 9.67 -6.27
N PHE A 98 -7.73 9.90 -5.02
CA PHE A 98 -8.57 8.99 -4.27
C PHE A 98 -10.03 9.20 -4.66
N GLU A 99 -10.67 8.13 -5.14
CA GLU A 99 -12.09 8.16 -5.50
C GLU A 99 -12.90 7.38 -4.46
N ALA A 100 -13.78 8.09 -3.74
CA ALA A 100 -14.62 7.47 -2.73
C ALA A 100 -15.57 6.45 -3.38
N GLY A 101 -15.64 5.24 -2.81
CA GLY A 101 -16.45 4.14 -3.36
C GLY A 101 -15.81 3.36 -4.50
N SER A 102 -14.60 3.72 -4.92
CA SER A 102 -13.78 2.93 -5.85
C SER A 102 -12.76 2.05 -5.11
N ASP A 103 -12.24 1.02 -5.80
CA ASP A 103 -11.06 0.30 -5.31
C ASP A 103 -9.82 1.19 -5.45
N ASN A 104 -9.26 1.58 -4.31
CA ASN A 104 -8.05 2.39 -4.20
C ASN A 104 -6.82 1.51 -3.92
N THR A 105 -6.91 0.21 -4.18
CA THR A 105 -5.82 -0.75 -4.05
C THR A 105 -5.28 -1.14 -5.43
N TYR A 106 -3.96 -1.11 -5.55
CA TYR A 106 -3.25 -1.49 -6.77
C TYR A 106 -2.32 -2.65 -6.48
N SER A 107 -2.17 -3.56 -7.42
CA SER A 107 -1.38 -4.77 -7.24
C SER A 107 -0.41 -5.00 -8.39
N VAL A 108 0.81 -5.42 -8.06
CA VAL A 108 1.82 -5.82 -9.04
C VAL A 108 2.50 -7.10 -8.59
N ASN A 109 2.63 -8.05 -9.50
CA ASN A 109 3.38 -9.27 -9.27
C ASN A 109 4.84 -8.98 -9.57
N ILE A 110 5.69 -9.17 -8.56
CA ILE A 110 7.14 -9.04 -8.68
C ILE A 110 7.74 -10.43 -8.73
N LYS A 111 8.48 -10.70 -9.80
CA LYS A 111 9.37 -11.86 -9.88
C LYS A 111 10.79 -11.40 -9.58
N ALA A 112 11.42 -12.05 -8.61
CA ALA A 112 12.83 -11.87 -8.32
C ALA A 112 13.60 -13.10 -8.80
N GLU A 113 14.72 -12.84 -9.47
CA GLU A 113 15.69 -13.84 -9.89
C GLU A 113 17.01 -13.55 -9.18
N PHE A 114 17.61 -14.57 -8.59
CA PHE A 114 18.94 -14.52 -7.98
C PHE A 114 19.84 -15.51 -8.70
N ARG A 115 20.91 -15.02 -9.32
CA ARG A 115 21.96 -15.85 -9.95
C ARG A 115 23.20 -15.82 -9.07
N PHE A 116 23.66 -16.99 -8.65
CA PHE A 116 24.95 -17.11 -8.00
C PHE A 116 26.04 -17.34 -9.05
N MET A 117 27.06 -16.51 -9.04
CA MET A 117 28.14 -16.49 -10.02
C MET A 117 29.41 -17.14 -9.45
N THR A 118 30.04 -18.06 -10.17
CA THR A 118 31.39 -18.57 -9.84
C THR A 118 32.51 -17.87 -10.61
N GLY A 119 32.14 -16.95 -11.49
CA GLY A 119 33.04 -16.14 -12.31
C GLY A 119 32.26 -15.07 -13.07
N PRO A 120 32.90 -14.26 -13.92
CA PRO A 120 32.25 -13.13 -14.60
C PRO A 120 31.06 -13.53 -15.48
N SER A 121 31.06 -14.75 -16.03
CA SER A 121 29.99 -15.26 -16.92
C SER A 121 29.47 -16.65 -16.52
N SER A 122 29.93 -17.21 -15.40
CA SER A 122 29.60 -18.56 -14.97
C SER A 122 28.53 -18.53 -13.88
N VAL A 123 27.31 -18.95 -14.21
CA VAL A 123 26.22 -19.10 -13.24
C VAL A 123 26.32 -20.50 -12.62
N ALA A 124 26.48 -20.58 -11.30
CA ALA A 124 26.47 -21.85 -10.59
C ALA A 124 25.05 -22.36 -10.37
N TYR A 125 24.15 -21.48 -9.96
CA TYR A 125 22.74 -21.78 -9.80
C TYR A 125 21.88 -20.52 -9.86
N THR A 126 20.59 -20.72 -10.16
CA THR A 126 19.57 -19.66 -10.19
C THR A 126 18.44 -20.03 -9.25
N GLN A 127 17.97 -19.06 -8.48
CA GLN A 127 16.74 -19.15 -7.70
C GLN A 127 15.75 -18.10 -8.17
N THR A 128 14.46 -18.44 -8.14
CA THR A 128 13.38 -17.52 -8.46
C THR A 128 12.32 -17.55 -7.37
N THR A 129 11.64 -16.43 -7.20
CA THR A 129 10.49 -16.30 -6.31
C THR A 129 9.56 -15.23 -6.86
N GLU A 130 8.28 -15.36 -6.56
CA GLU A 130 7.28 -14.37 -6.92
C GLU A 130 6.55 -13.86 -5.68
N LYS A 131 6.11 -12.61 -5.71
CA LYS A 131 5.28 -12.01 -4.68
C LYS A 131 4.43 -10.89 -5.27
N THR A 132 3.15 -10.88 -4.94
CA THR A 132 2.28 -9.73 -5.19
C THR A 132 2.51 -8.66 -4.14
N ILE A 133 2.85 -7.45 -4.58
CA ILE A 133 2.91 -6.26 -3.72
C ILE A 133 1.64 -5.46 -3.96
N THR A 134 0.96 -5.09 -2.88
CA THR A 134 -0.20 -4.19 -2.94
C THR A 134 0.15 -2.80 -2.42
N VAL A 135 -0.37 -1.79 -3.10
CA VAL A 135 -0.30 -0.39 -2.69
C VAL A 135 -1.71 0.15 -2.51
N THR A 136 -2.03 0.66 -1.32
CA THR A 136 -3.31 1.30 -1.05
C THR A 136 -3.14 2.82 -1.07
N VAL A 137 -3.95 3.49 -1.89
CA VAL A 137 -4.02 4.96 -1.92
C VAL A 137 -4.95 5.45 -0.82
N THR A 138 -4.48 6.41 -0.03
CA THR A 138 -5.26 7.01 1.07
C THR A 138 -5.60 8.45 0.75
N LYS A 139 -6.84 8.84 1.04
CA LYS A 139 -7.30 10.22 0.92
C LYS A 139 -6.47 11.16 1.80
N ILE A 140 -6.10 12.33 1.26
CA ILE A 140 -5.51 13.41 2.07
C ILE A 140 -6.65 14.17 2.76
N LEU A 141 -6.61 14.23 4.09
CA LEU A 141 -7.51 15.09 4.86
C LEU A 141 -6.90 16.48 4.96
N THR A 142 -7.34 17.40 4.11
CA THR A 142 -6.99 18.82 4.27
C THR A 142 -7.76 19.40 5.44
N MET A 143 -7.15 20.29 6.22
CA MET A 143 -7.79 20.89 7.42
C MET A 143 -9.14 21.55 7.09
N GLY A 144 -9.32 22.12 5.89
CA GLY A 144 -10.60 22.65 5.42
C GLY A 144 -11.74 21.61 5.33
N SER A 145 -11.43 20.34 5.06
CA SER A 145 -12.40 19.24 5.01
C SER A 145 -12.86 18.77 6.40
N MET A 146 -12.05 18.95 7.46
CA MET A 146 -12.48 18.66 8.84
C MET A 146 -13.47 19.69 9.35
N TYR A 147 -13.30 20.98 8.99
CA TYR A 147 -14.20 22.04 9.43
C TYR A 147 -15.61 21.94 8.83
N GLN A 148 -15.74 21.38 7.63
CA GLN A 148 -17.04 21.23 6.96
C GLN A 148 -17.89 20.09 7.56
N HIS A 149 -17.27 19.14 8.28
CA HIS A 149 -17.96 18.03 8.94
C HIS A 149 -18.21 18.26 10.44
N PHE A 150 -17.53 19.22 11.07
CA PHE A 150 -17.68 19.55 12.50
C PHE A 150 -18.38 20.89 12.79
N ILE A 151 -18.62 21.75 11.79
CA ILE A 151 -19.36 23.02 11.98
C ILE A 151 -20.61 23.05 11.09
N LEU A 152 -21.59 22.20 11.37
CA LEU A 152 -23.00 22.52 11.13
C LEU A 152 -23.92 21.87 12.18
N PRO A 153 -23.95 22.35 13.44
CA PRO A 153 -25.22 22.38 14.14
C PRO A 153 -26.02 23.55 13.56
N ARG A 154 -26.94 23.21 12.65
CA ARG A 154 -28.18 23.92 12.30
C ARG A 154 -28.44 25.19 13.14
N LEU A 155 -27.81 26.32 12.79
CA LEU A 155 -28.16 27.61 13.38
C LEU A 155 -29.43 28.09 12.67
N MET A 156 -30.56 27.76 13.29
CA MET A 156 -31.88 28.28 12.98
C MET A 156 -31.80 29.80 13.14
N PHE A 157 -31.60 30.54 12.05
CA PHE A 157 -31.67 31.99 12.08
C PHE A 157 -33.12 32.40 12.35
N LEU A 158 -33.40 32.75 13.60
CA LEU A 158 -34.63 33.40 14.02
C LEU A 158 -34.69 34.77 13.33
N ARG A 159 -35.63 34.93 12.39
CA ARG A 159 -35.86 36.17 11.66
C ARG A 159 -36.52 37.19 12.59
N LEU A 160 -35.74 37.99 13.31
CA LEU A 160 -36.28 39.19 13.98
C LEU A 160 -36.52 40.27 12.93
N LYS A 161 -37.80 40.61 12.70
CA LYS A 161 -38.20 41.86 12.05
C LYS A 161 -38.04 42.99 13.07
N THR A 162 -37.04 43.84 12.92
CA THR A 162 -36.97 45.11 13.64
C THR A 162 -37.91 46.10 12.95
N GLN A 163 -38.98 46.51 13.65
CA GLN A 163 -39.79 47.67 13.25
C GLN A 163 -38.96 48.94 13.43
N LYS A 164 -38.98 49.78 12.38
CA LYS A 164 -38.39 51.11 12.34
C LYS A 164 -39.27 52.04 13.18
N GLY A 165 -38.74 52.54 14.29
CA GLY A 165 -39.38 53.58 15.12
C GLY A 165 -38.57 54.86 15.03
N ASP A 166 -39.15 55.87 14.38
CA ASP A 166 -38.64 57.24 14.32
C ASP A 166 -38.60 57.86 15.72
N TYR A 167 -37.53 58.56 16.05
CA TYR A 167 -37.51 59.48 17.19
C TYR A 167 -37.37 60.90 16.65
N ALA A 168 -38.46 61.65 16.71
CA ALA A 168 -38.51 63.08 16.51
C ALA A 168 -38.25 63.82 17.83
N CYS A 169 -37.63 64.99 17.69
CA CYS A 169 -37.28 65.99 18.69
C CYS A 169 -38.49 66.49 19.51
N HIS A 170 -38.27 66.78 20.80
CA HIS A 170 -38.92 67.87 21.53
C HIS A 170 -38.01 68.36 22.66
#